data_AF-A0A1H1SDV6-F1
#
_entry.id   AF-A0A1H1SDV6-F1
#
_cell.length_a   1.000
_cell.length_b   1.000
_cell.length_c   1.000
_cell.angle_alpha   90.00
_cell.angle_beta   90.00
_cell.angle_gamma   90.00
#
_symmetry.space_group_name_H-M   'P 1'
#
loop_
_entity.id
_entity.type
_entity.pdbx_description
1 polymer ?
#
loop_
_entity_poly.entity_id
_entity_poly.type
_entity_poly.pdbx_seq_one_letter_code
_entity_poly.pdbx_strand_id
1 'polypeptide(L)'
;MELDEFKVYWQKIQEQENQQQKHTPETLEQLIMKTTTTLSEIQRKNIFWNTAAKAVCPALIAVLIIELGITYFLPEALTGHNFLQSTPWVIVMVIFALVTMWVSNKNEQIFNIDISKNLKETLTKAITDFKRFQIISNAIYLFLFPAYYCAMIKLFVVQFYKLTTPAIVWICVALTILSFIGNLWYYMAKFHKRFKSLEANLKELGE
;
A
#
# COMPACT_ATOMS: atom_id res chain seq x y z
N MET A 1 -10.04 32.01 -49.65
CA MET A 1 -8.72 31.83 -49.02
C MET A 1 -7.96 30.86 -49.88
N GLU A 2 -6.91 31.33 -50.54
CA GLU A 2 -6.04 30.46 -51.34
C GLU A 2 -5.23 29.53 -50.42
N LEU A 3 -4.81 28.37 -50.94
CA LEU A 3 -4.13 27.34 -50.13
C LEU A 3 -2.87 27.88 -49.42
N ASP A 4 -2.19 28.82 -50.06
CA ASP A 4 -1.00 29.48 -49.53
C ASP A 4 -1.34 30.44 -48.37
N GLU A 5 -2.46 31.16 -48.44
CA GLU A 5 -2.93 32.00 -47.34
C GLU A 5 -3.33 31.16 -46.12
N PHE A 6 -3.96 30.00 -46.35
CA PHE A 6 -4.33 29.07 -45.28
C PHE A 6 -3.09 28.50 -44.59
N LYS A 7 -2.05 28.17 -45.36
CA LYS A 7 -0.79 27.62 -44.82
C LYS A 7 -0.05 28.64 -43.95
N VAL A 8 -0.01 29.89 -44.39
CA VAL A 8 0.59 31.01 -43.63
C VAL A 8 -0.22 31.30 -42.36
N TYR A 9 -1.55 31.31 -42.47
CA TYR A 9 -2.43 31.50 -41.30
C TYR A 9 -2.28 30.37 -40.29
N TRP A 10 -2.21 29.12 -40.76
CA TRP A 10 -2.02 27.94 -39.92
C TRP A 10 -0.66 27.94 -39.22
N GLN A 11 0.42 28.24 -39.93
CA GLN A 11 1.75 28.40 -39.30
C GLN A 11 1.77 29.48 -38.25
N LYS A 12 1.08 30.61 -38.49
CA LYS A 12 1.01 31.72 -37.54
C LYS A 12 0.23 31.36 -36.28
N ILE A 13 -0.86 30.60 -36.41
CA ILE A 13 -1.59 30.05 -35.26
C ILE A 13 -0.72 29.05 -34.50
N GLN A 14 -0.03 28.16 -35.20
CA GLN A 14 0.82 27.13 -34.58
C GLN A 14 2.05 27.74 -33.89
N GLU A 15 2.64 28.79 -34.44
CA GLU A 15 3.69 29.57 -33.78
C GLU A 15 3.15 30.34 -32.56
N GLN A 16 1.94 30.90 -32.63
CA GLN A 16 1.31 31.53 -31.48
C GLN A 16 0.98 30.53 -30.37
N GLU A 17 0.51 29.33 -30.71
CA GLU A 17 0.30 28.24 -29.74
C GLU A 17 1.64 27.78 -29.14
N ASN A 18 2.68 27.59 -29.94
CA ASN A 18 4.00 27.21 -29.44
C ASN A 18 4.64 28.30 -28.56
N GLN A 19 4.41 29.58 -28.84
CA GLN A 19 4.85 30.69 -27.99
C GLN A 19 4.06 30.81 -26.69
N GLN A 20 2.80 30.36 -26.67
CA GLN A 20 1.96 30.28 -25.47
C GLN A 20 2.21 28.99 -24.67
N GLN A 21 2.81 27.97 -25.27
CA GLN A 21 3.24 26.76 -24.57
C GLN A 21 4.47 27.05 -23.70
N LYS A 22 4.29 26.89 -22.38
CA LYS A 22 5.32 27.12 -21.37
C LYS A 22 6.48 26.11 -21.42
N HIS A 23 6.25 24.96 -22.06
CA HIS A 23 7.21 23.87 -22.17
C HIS A 23 7.45 23.54 -23.64
N THR A 24 8.72 23.30 -24.00
CA THR A 24 9.07 22.77 -25.32
C THR A 24 8.60 21.31 -25.44
N PRO A 25 8.34 20.81 -26.65
CA PRO A 25 8.00 19.40 -26.87
C PRO A 25 8.99 18.42 -26.22
N GLU A 26 10.29 18.73 -26.25
CA GLU A 26 11.36 17.93 -25.63
C GLU A 26 11.27 17.93 -24.11
N THR A 27 10.99 19.08 -23.48
CA THR A 27 10.80 19.16 -22.02
C THR A 27 9.56 18.41 -21.58
N LEU A 28 8.47 18.49 -22.35
CA LEU A 28 7.23 17.76 -22.10
C LEU A 28 7.44 16.24 -22.21
N GLU A 29 8.16 15.78 -23.23
CA GLU A 29 8.50 14.37 -23.43
C GLU A 29 9.35 13.82 -22.27
N GLN A 30 10.37 14.57 -21.82
CA GLN A 30 11.16 14.20 -20.66
C GLN A 30 10.33 14.09 -19.37
N LEU A 31 9.35 14.98 -19.20
CA LEU A 31 8.47 15.04 -18.05
C LEU A 31 7.49 13.84 -18.03
N ILE A 32 6.93 13.51 -19.20
CA ILE A 32 6.10 12.31 -19.40
C ILE A 32 6.93 11.03 -19.15
N MET A 33 8.16 10.96 -19.66
CA MET A 33 9.04 9.80 -19.50
C MET A 33 9.44 9.57 -18.04
N LYS A 34 9.81 10.63 -17.31
CA LYS A 34 10.11 10.58 -15.86
C LYS A 34 8.90 10.12 -15.06
N THR A 35 7.72 10.66 -15.39
CA THR A 35 6.45 10.32 -14.74
C THR A 35 6.08 8.86 -14.96
N THR A 36 6.18 8.39 -16.21
CA THR A 36 5.86 7.00 -16.59
C THR A 36 6.84 6.01 -15.95
N THR A 37 8.13 6.32 -15.94
CA THR A 37 9.16 5.50 -15.26
C THR A 37 8.87 5.39 -13.76
N THR A 38 8.60 6.52 -13.10
CA THR A 38 8.31 6.54 -11.66
C THR A 38 7.05 5.73 -11.32
N LEU A 39 6.02 5.85 -12.14
CA LEU A 39 4.76 5.12 -11.98
C LEU A 39 4.93 3.61 -12.20
N SER A 40 5.65 3.22 -13.25
CA SER A 40 5.97 1.81 -13.54
C SER A 40 6.74 1.17 -12.38
N GLU A 41 7.69 1.88 -11.77
CA GLU A 41 8.39 1.34 -10.61
C GLU A 41 7.51 1.23 -9.36
N ILE A 42 6.55 2.14 -9.17
CA ILE A 42 5.55 2.06 -8.09
C ILE A 42 4.65 0.84 -8.31
N GLN A 43 4.15 0.65 -9.55
CA GLN A 43 3.35 -0.51 -9.94
C GLN A 43 4.09 -1.82 -9.69
N ARG A 44 5.34 -1.95 -10.17
CA ARG A 44 6.16 -3.16 -9.97
C ARG A 44 6.33 -3.50 -8.50
N LYS A 45 6.54 -2.50 -7.65
CA LYS A 45 6.66 -2.70 -6.19
C LYS A 45 5.34 -3.13 -5.58
N ASN A 46 4.22 -2.53 -5.97
CA ASN A 46 2.90 -2.91 -5.47
C ASN A 46 2.53 -4.33 -5.89
N ILE A 47 2.82 -4.73 -7.13
CA ILE A 47 2.65 -6.10 -7.63
C ILE A 47 3.46 -7.07 -6.78
N PHE A 48 4.74 -6.78 -6.50
CA PHE A 48 5.58 -7.64 -5.65
C PHE A 48 4.96 -7.88 -4.27
N TRP A 49 4.52 -6.82 -3.58
CA TRP A 49 3.91 -6.95 -2.25
C TRP A 49 2.56 -7.64 -2.29
N ASN A 50 1.77 -7.41 -3.34
CA ASN A 50 0.52 -8.10 -3.55
C ASN A 50 0.74 -9.60 -3.75
N THR A 51 1.71 -9.99 -4.57
CA THR A 51 2.10 -11.40 -4.76
C THR A 51 2.58 -12.01 -3.45
N ALA A 52 3.42 -11.30 -2.69
CA ALA A 52 3.87 -11.76 -1.38
C ALA A 52 2.69 -11.92 -0.40
N ALA A 53 1.77 -10.97 -0.33
CA ALA A 53 0.58 -11.05 0.52
C ALA A 53 -0.33 -12.22 0.12
N LYS A 54 -0.53 -12.45 -1.18
CA LYS A 54 -1.32 -13.57 -1.72
C LYS A 54 -0.68 -14.93 -1.49
N ALA A 55 0.63 -15.01 -1.29
CA ALA A 55 1.31 -16.25 -0.91
C ALA A 55 1.31 -16.46 0.61
N VAL A 56 1.68 -15.42 1.37
CA VAL A 56 1.90 -15.51 2.82
C VAL A 56 0.59 -15.55 3.60
N CYS A 57 -0.43 -14.77 3.22
CA CYS A 57 -1.68 -14.69 4.00
C CYS A 57 -2.46 -16.02 3.97
N PRO A 58 -2.62 -16.71 2.82
CA PRO A 58 -3.25 -18.03 2.82
C PRO A 58 -2.43 -19.09 3.57
N ALA A 59 -1.10 -19.05 3.48
CA ALA A 59 -0.23 -19.95 4.25
C ALA A 59 -0.42 -19.74 5.76
N LEU A 60 -0.50 -18.47 6.21
CA LEU A 60 -0.80 -18.14 7.59
C LEU A 60 -2.18 -18.68 8.01
N ILE A 61 -3.21 -18.51 7.18
CA ILE A 61 -4.55 -19.05 7.46
C ILE A 61 -4.52 -20.58 7.57
N ALA A 62 -3.79 -21.27 6.69
CA ALA A 62 -3.65 -22.72 6.74
C ALA A 62 -2.97 -23.17 8.05
N VAL A 63 -1.91 -22.50 8.48
CA VAL A 63 -1.24 -22.77 9.77
C VAL A 63 -2.19 -22.57 10.95
N LEU A 64 -3.03 -21.52 10.93
CA LEU A 64 -4.01 -21.27 11.98
C LEU A 64 -5.11 -22.33 12.04
N ILE A 65 -5.54 -22.84 10.89
CA ILE A 65 -6.51 -23.96 10.83
C ILE A 65 -5.90 -25.24 11.40
N ILE A 66 -4.63 -25.51 11.07
CA ILE A 66 -3.89 -26.65 11.62
C ILE A 66 -3.75 -26.51 13.14
N GLU A 67 -3.43 -25.31 13.64
CA GLU A 67 -3.38 -25.03 15.07
C GLU A 67 -4.71 -25.37 15.75
N LEU A 68 -5.84 -24.92 15.18
CA LEU A 68 -7.16 -25.21 15.71
C LEU A 68 -7.46 -26.72 15.72
N GLY A 69 -7.03 -27.44 14.67
CA GLY A 69 -7.12 -28.89 14.64
C GLY A 69 -6.31 -29.54 15.77
N ILE A 70 -5.07 -29.09 15.98
CA ILE A 70 -4.19 -29.58 17.04
C ILE A 70 -4.81 -29.34 18.41
N THR A 71 -5.33 -28.14 18.68
CA THR A 71 -5.96 -27.79 19.97
C THR A 71 -7.32 -28.45 20.20
N TYR A 72 -7.97 -28.93 19.14
CA TYR A 72 -9.18 -29.74 19.23
C TYR A 72 -8.89 -31.20 19.56
N PHE A 73 -7.87 -31.80 18.93
CA PHE A 73 -7.57 -33.23 19.07
C PHE A 73 -6.60 -33.56 20.21
N LEU A 74 -5.74 -32.63 20.63
CA LEU A 74 -4.77 -32.86 21.69
C LEU A 74 -5.25 -32.30 23.05
N PRO A 75 -4.86 -32.95 24.16
CA PRO A 75 -5.13 -32.44 25.51
C PRO A 75 -4.52 -31.06 25.76
N GLU A 76 -5.24 -30.22 26.51
CA GLU A 76 -4.81 -28.88 26.94
C GLU A 76 -3.45 -28.88 27.69
N ALA A 77 -3.11 -29.98 28.36
CA ALA A 77 -1.82 -30.15 29.02
C ALA A 77 -0.61 -30.16 28.05
N LEU A 78 -0.84 -30.54 26.79
CA LEU A 78 0.19 -30.56 25.74
C LEU A 78 0.18 -29.29 24.89
N THR A 79 -0.98 -28.65 24.72
CA THR A 79 -1.16 -27.45 23.89
C THR A 79 -1.15 -26.15 24.68
N GLY A 80 -1.20 -26.19 26.01
CA GLY A 80 -1.20 -24.99 26.88
C GLY A 80 -2.47 -24.13 26.83
N HIS A 81 -3.40 -24.44 25.93
CA HIS A 81 -4.72 -23.82 25.76
C HIS A 81 -5.66 -24.77 25.02
N ASN A 82 -6.96 -24.61 25.22
CA ASN A 82 -7.97 -25.40 24.53
C ASN A 82 -8.57 -24.66 23.32
N PHE A 83 -9.26 -25.41 22.45
CA PHE A 83 -9.89 -24.93 21.22
C PHE A 83 -10.73 -23.65 21.39
N LEU A 84 -11.55 -23.57 22.44
CA LEU A 84 -12.41 -22.43 22.71
C LEU A 84 -11.61 -21.17 23.05
N GLN A 85 -10.48 -21.31 23.74
CA GLN A 85 -9.59 -20.19 24.05
C GLN A 85 -8.79 -19.72 22.82
N SER A 86 -8.38 -20.64 21.93
CA SER A 86 -7.65 -20.29 20.69
C SER A 86 -8.52 -19.62 19.65
N THR A 87 -9.80 -19.98 19.57
CA THR A 87 -10.71 -19.54 18.49
C THR A 87 -10.78 -18.01 18.33
N PRO A 88 -10.99 -17.20 19.39
CA PRO A 88 -11.00 -15.74 19.26
C PRO A 88 -9.69 -15.16 18.73
N TRP A 89 -8.54 -15.70 19.16
CA TRP A 89 -7.23 -15.23 18.73
C TRP A 89 -6.95 -15.59 17.26
N VAL A 90 -7.36 -16.78 16.85
CA VAL A 90 -7.29 -17.21 15.44
C VAL A 90 -8.15 -16.30 14.56
N ILE A 91 -9.36 -15.94 15.00
CA ILE A 91 -10.22 -14.99 14.28
C ILE A 91 -9.50 -13.65 14.08
N VAL A 92 -8.86 -13.11 15.12
CA VAL A 92 -8.08 -11.86 15.02
C VAL A 92 -6.96 -11.98 13.99
N MET A 93 -6.22 -13.09 13.98
CA MET A 93 -5.15 -13.34 13.02
C MET A 93 -5.67 -13.48 11.57
N VAL A 94 -6.82 -14.12 11.38
CA VAL A 94 -7.47 -14.23 10.07
C VAL A 94 -7.93 -12.86 9.58
N ILE A 95 -8.56 -12.05 10.45
CA ILE A 95 -8.94 -10.66 10.12
C ILE A 95 -7.71 -9.86 9.72
N PHE A 96 -6.60 -10.00 10.45
CA PHE A 96 -5.33 -9.35 10.10
C PHE A 96 -4.84 -9.73 8.70
N ALA A 97 -4.85 -11.03 8.37
CA ALA A 97 -4.44 -11.52 7.05
C ALA A 97 -5.34 -10.96 5.94
N LEU A 98 -6.66 -10.96 6.15
CA LEU A 98 -7.64 -10.43 5.19
C LEU A 98 -7.47 -8.92 4.97
N VAL A 99 -7.28 -8.14 6.04
CA VAL A 99 -7.00 -6.70 5.95
C VAL A 99 -5.69 -6.46 5.20
N THR A 100 -4.65 -7.23 5.46
CA THR A 100 -3.35 -7.10 4.78
C THR A 100 -3.47 -7.37 3.28
N MET A 101 -4.22 -8.41 2.90
CA MET A 101 -4.54 -8.69 1.49
C MET A 101 -5.36 -7.57 0.86
N TRP A 102 -6.39 -7.08 1.54
CA TRP A 102 -7.22 -5.96 1.07
C TRP A 102 -6.38 -4.71 0.84
N VAL A 103 -5.48 -4.38 1.78
CA VAL A 103 -4.59 -3.22 1.64
C VAL A 103 -3.66 -3.36 0.43
N SER A 104 -3.10 -4.55 0.24
CA SER A 104 -2.22 -4.83 -0.90
C SER A 104 -2.95 -4.73 -2.24
N ASN A 105 -4.15 -5.32 -2.34
CA ASN A 105 -4.99 -5.23 -3.53
C ASN A 105 -5.43 -3.78 -3.83
N LYS A 106 -5.79 -3.00 -2.79
CA LYS A 106 -6.19 -1.60 -2.98
C LYS A 106 -5.04 -0.72 -3.44
N ASN A 107 -3.84 -0.92 -2.90
CA ASN A 107 -2.65 -0.21 -3.38
C ASN A 107 -2.34 -0.54 -4.85
N GLU A 108 -2.48 -1.79 -5.28
CA GLU A 108 -2.33 -2.15 -6.70
C GLU A 108 -3.37 -1.46 -7.57
N GLN A 109 -4.65 -1.45 -7.16
CA GLN A 109 -5.75 -0.81 -7.90
C GLN A 109 -5.53 0.71 -8.08
N ILE A 110 -5.07 1.41 -7.04
CA ILE A 110 -4.86 2.87 -7.09
C ILE A 110 -3.77 3.24 -8.12
N PHE A 111 -2.76 2.39 -8.29
CA PHE A 111 -1.67 2.63 -9.24
C PHE A 111 -1.82 1.90 -10.57
N ASN A 112 -2.91 1.15 -10.78
CA ASN A 112 -3.21 0.54 -12.08
C ASN A 112 -3.77 1.59 -13.04
N ILE A 113 -2.88 2.48 -13.50
CA ILE A 113 -3.20 3.61 -14.37
C ILE A 113 -3.03 3.17 -15.83
N ASP A 114 -4.10 3.35 -16.60
CA ASP A 114 -4.10 3.23 -18.05
C ASP A 114 -3.56 4.53 -18.66
N ILE A 115 -2.43 4.43 -19.36
CA ILE A 115 -1.69 5.57 -19.94
C ILE A 115 -2.46 6.18 -21.13
N SER A 116 -3.50 5.51 -21.65
CA SER A 116 -4.32 6.02 -22.76
C SER A 116 -5.23 7.20 -22.40
N LYS A 117 -5.40 7.50 -21.10
CA LYS A 117 -6.23 8.60 -20.59
C LYS A 117 -5.41 9.85 -20.30
N ASN A 118 -6.09 10.98 -20.05
CA ASN A 118 -5.44 12.22 -19.63
C ASN A 118 -4.53 11.97 -18.41
N LEU A 119 -3.22 12.01 -18.65
CA LEU A 119 -2.19 11.65 -17.67
C LEU A 119 -2.28 12.54 -16.42
N LYS A 120 -2.57 13.83 -16.61
CA LYS A 120 -2.70 14.83 -15.53
C LYS A 120 -3.85 14.47 -14.59
N GLU A 121 -5.03 14.26 -15.16
CA GLU A 121 -6.23 13.94 -14.37
C GLU A 121 -6.09 12.60 -13.66
N THR A 122 -5.56 11.60 -14.37
CA THR A 122 -5.40 10.24 -13.82
C THR A 122 -4.37 10.20 -12.69
N LEU A 123 -3.25 10.92 -12.85
CA LEU A 123 -2.21 11.00 -11.82
C LEU A 123 -2.70 11.80 -10.60
N THR A 124 -3.43 12.89 -10.80
CA THR A 124 -4.02 13.68 -9.70
C THR A 124 -4.98 12.83 -8.88
N LYS A 125 -5.83 12.06 -9.55
CA LYS A 125 -6.76 11.13 -8.91
C LYS A 125 -6.03 10.05 -8.12
N ALA A 126 -5.04 9.39 -8.72
CA ALA A 126 -4.28 8.32 -8.07
C ALA A 126 -3.55 8.81 -6.80
N ILE A 127 -2.94 10.00 -6.84
CA ILE A 127 -2.26 10.59 -5.67
C ILE A 127 -3.27 10.91 -4.56
N THR A 128 -4.41 11.50 -4.92
CA THR A 128 -5.46 11.86 -3.96
C THR A 128 -6.05 10.62 -3.30
N ASP A 129 -6.40 9.61 -4.09
CA ASP A 129 -6.95 8.35 -3.61
C ASP A 129 -5.94 7.62 -2.72
N PHE A 130 -4.66 7.62 -3.08
CA PHE A 130 -3.61 7.04 -2.26
C PHE A 130 -3.45 7.73 -0.91
N LYS A 131 -3.41 9.07 -0.87
CA LYS A 131 -3.30 9.82 0.39
C LYS A 131 -4.46 9.51 1.34
N ARG A 132 -5.69 9.51 0.81
CA ARG A 132 -6.89 9.16 1.59
C ARG A 132 -6.82 7.71 2.07
N PHE A 133 -6.43 6.81 1.19
CA PHE A 133 -6.31 5.40 1.49
C PHE A 133 -5.26 5.12 2.59
N GLN A 134 -4.12 5.80 2.56
CA GLN A 134 -3.07 5.70 3.58
C GLN A 134 -3.57 6.09 4.97
N ILE A 135 -4.37 7.15 5.09
CA ILE A 135 -4.98 7.56 6.36
C ILE A 135 -5.90 6.45 6.88
N ILE A 136 -6.75 5.91 6.02
CA ILE A 136 -7.70 4.84 6.37
C ILE A 136 -6.94 3.57 6.80
N SER A 137 -5.95 3.13 6.01
CA SER A 137 -5.19 1.92 6.34
C SER A 137 -4.40 2.08 7.63
N ASN A 138 -3.81 3.25 7.89
CA ASN A 138 -3.10 3.50 9.14
C ASN A 138 -4.04 3.52 10.35
N ALA A 139 -5.24 4.09 10.20
CA ALA A 139 -6.26 4.04 11.25
C ALA A 139 -6.67 2.59 11.56
N ILE A 140 -6.88 1.75 10.54
CA ILE A 140 -7.20 0.32 10.74
C ILE A 140 -6.05 -0.39 11.47
N TYR A 141 -4.81 -0.22 11.02
CA TYR A 141 -3.65 -0.87 11.66
C TYR A 141 -3.40 -0.37 13.09
N LEU A 142 -3.87 0.82 13.46
CA LEU A 142 -3.73 1.36 14.83
C LEU A 142 -4.47 0.49 15.85
N PHE A 143 -5.65 0.02 15.48
CA PHE A 143 -6.45 -0.87 16.31
C PHE A 143 -6.09 -2.34 16.11
N LEU A 144 -5.71 -2.70 14.88
CA LEU A 144 -5.48 -4.09 14.50
C LEU A 144 -4.12 -4.64 14.96
N PHE A 145 -3.06 -3.82 14.97
CA PHE A 145 -1.73 -4.27 15.41
C PHE A 145 -1.70 -4.70 16.89
N PRO A 146 -2.25 -3.95 17.86
CA PRO A 146 -2.29 -4.41 19.25
C PRO A 146 -3.00 -5.76 19.40
N ALA A 147 -4.16 -5.92 18.73
CA ALA A 147 -4.92 -7.17 18.76
C ALA A 147 -4.14 -8.32 18.12
N TYR A 148 -3.52 -8.09 16.97
CA TYR A 148 -2.66 -9.04 16.27
C TYR A 148 -1.48 -9.49 17.14
N TYR A 149 -0.73 -8.57 17.75
CA TYR A 149 0.39 -8.92 18.62
C TYR A 149 -0.06 -9.68 19.86
N CYS A 150 -1.20 -9.30 20.44
CA CYS A 150 -1.77 -10.03 21.56
C CYS A 150 -2.13 -11.46 21.17
N ALA A 151 -2.80 -11.65 20.02
CA ALA A 151 -3.13 -12.95 19.47
C ALA A 151 -1.87 -13.80 19.20
N MET A 152 -0.84 -13.21 18.59
CA MET A 152 0.40 -13.90 18.26
C MET A 152 1.15 -14.36 19.53
N ILE A 153 1.25 -13.49 20.55
CA ILE A 153 1.87 -13.85 21.83
C ILE A 153 1.08 -14.94 22.53
N LYS A 154 -0.26 -14.84 22.55
CA LYS A 154 -1.14 -15.83 23.21
C LYS A 154 -1.09 -17.20 22.54
N LEU A 155 -1.13 -17.25 21.21
CA LEU A 155 -1.13 -18.51 20.47
C LEU A 155 0.25 -19.18 20.42
N PHE A 156 1.35 -18.40 20.32
CA PHE A 156 2.65 -18.97 20.00
C PHE A 156 3.75 -18.78 21.07
N VAL A 157 3.59 -17.86 22.02
CA VAL A 157 4.69 -17.47 22.94
C VAL A 157 4.39 -17.84 24.39
N VAL A 158 3.15 -17.66 24.83
CA VAL A 158 2.75 -17.92 26.24
C VAL A 158 2.92 -19.40 26.62
N GLN A 159 2.77 -20.31 25.65
CA GLN A 159 3.06 -21.74 25.81
C GLN A 159 4.50 -22.02 26.30
N PHE A 160 5.46 -21.19 25.90
CA PHE A 160 6.89 -21.43 26.16
C PHE A 160 7.45 -20.61 27.33
N TYR A 161 6.94 -19.39 27.55
CA TYR A 161 7.60 -18.40 28.43
C TYR A 161 6.81 -17.96 29.67
N LYS A 162 5.58 -18.46 29.90
CA LYS A 162 4.73 -18.12 31.07
C LYS A 162 4.72 -16.61 31.41
N LEU A 163 4.53 -15.77 30.39
CA LEU A 163 4.53 -14.31 30.53
C LEU A 163 3.33 -13.81 31.34
N THR A 164 3.54 -12.81 32.19
CA THR A 164 2.46 -12.14 32.95
C THR A 164 1.64 -11.21 32.05
N THR A 165 0.36 -11.01 32.36
CA THR A 165 -0.53 -10.13 31.58
C THR A 165 0.02 -8.72 31.39
N PRO A 166 0.59 -8.04 32.42
CA PRO A 166 1.20 -6.72 32.22
C PRO A 166 2.38 -6.73 31.25
N ALA A 167 3.21 -7.78 31.28
CA ALA A 167 4.32 -7.92 30.35
C ALA A 167 3.84 -8.07 28.90
N ILE A 168 2.78 -8.86 28.67
CA ILE A 168 2.16 -9.02 27.35
C ILE A 168 1.68 -7.66 26.82
N VAL A 169 1.00 -6.86 27.65
CA VAL A 169 0.51 -5.53 27.25
C VAL A 169 1.66 -4.61 26.83
N TRP A 170 2.73 -4.53 27.62
CA TRP A 170 3.89 -3.69 27.30
C TRP A 170 4.59 -4.13 26.01
N ILE A 171 4.72 -5.44 25.78
CA ILE A 171 5.29 -5.98 24.53
C ILE A 171 4.40 -5.61 23.34
N CYS A 172 3.07 -5.77 23.45
CA CYS A 172 2.14 -5.40 22.39
C CYS A 172 2.23 -3.91 22.04
N VAL A 173 2.30 -3.03 23.05
CA VAL A 173 2.48 -1.58 22.85
C VAL A 173 3.80 -1.29 22.13
N ALA A 174 4.90 -1.87 22.61
CA ALA A 174 6.22 -1.67 22.00
C ALA A 174 6.26 -2.14 20.54
N LEU A 175 5.76 -3.35 20.26
CA LEU A 175 5.70 -3.91 18.90
C LEU A 175 4.78 -3.09 17.99
N THR A 176 3.66 -2.59 18.50
CA THR A 176 2.77 -1.71 17.74
C THR A 176 3.48 -0.43 17.36
N ILE A 177 4.14 0.25 18.30
CA ILE A 177 4.89 1.48 18.04
C ILE A 177 6.00 1.22 17.02
N LEU A 178 6.77 0.14 17.20
CA LEU A 178 7.84 -0.24 16.26
C LEU A 178 7.31 -0.49 14.85
N SER A 179 6.16 -1.16 14.72
CA SER A 179 5.54 -1.41 13.41
C SER A 179 4.99 -0.15 12.76
N PHE A 180 4.47 0.79 13.54
CA PHE A 180 4.09 2.11 13.03
C PHE A 180 5.31 2.90 12.54
N ILE A 181 6.38 2.95 13.32
CA ILE A 181 7.63 3.60 12.93
C ILE A 181 8.19 2.94 11.68
N GLY A 182 8.21 1.60 11.63
CA GLY A 182 8.67 0.83 10.48
C GLY A 182 7.85 1.11 9.22
N ASN A 183 6.52 1.14 9.34
CA ASN A 183 5.62 1.45 8.23
C ASN A 183 5.81 2.90 7.72
N LEU A 184 5.92 3.88 8.64
CA LEU A 184 6.20 5.28 8.30
C LEU A 184 7.56 5.43 7.63
N TRP A 185 8.59 4.78 8.15
CA TRP A 185 9.94 4.85 7.59
C TRP A 185 10.00 4.19 6.21
N TYR A 186 9.35 3.03 6.06
CA TYR A 186 9.18 2.36 4.77
C TYR A 186 8.48 3.25 3.75
N TYR A 187 7.39 3.93 4.16
CA TYR A 187 6.68 4.89 3.34
C TYR A 187 7.57 6.07 2.93
N MET A 188 8.26 6.69 3.89
CA MET A 188 9.14 7.83 3.63
C MET A 188 10.30 7.47 2.70
N ALA A 189 10.99 6.36 2.96
CA ALA A 189 12.13 5.93 2.17
C ALA A 189 11.75 5.57 0.74
N LYS A 190 10.61 4.89 0.56
CA LYS A 190 10.30 4.21 -0.71
C LYS A 190 9.30 4.96 -1.58
N PHE A 191 8.37 5.70 -0.98
CA PHE A 191 7.27 6.36 -1.69
C PHE A 191 7.36 7.88 -1.65
N HIS A 192 7.75 8.49 -0.53
CA HIS A 192 7.68 9.96 -0.37
C HIS A 192 8.43 10.75 -1.45
N LYS A 193 9.69 10.38 -1.75
CA LYS A 193 10.47 11.05 -2.83
C LYS A 193 9.78 10.93 -4.19
N ARG A 194 9.15 9.79 -4.47
CA ARG A 194 8.49 9.50 -5.75
C ARG A 194 7.17 10.23 -5.88
N PHE A 195 6.36 10.28 -4.82
CA PHE A 195 5.15 11.11 -4.79
C PHE A 195 5.48 12.59 -4.92
N LYS A 196 6.51 13.07 -4.23
CA LYS A 196 6.94 14.46 -4.35
C LYS A 196 7.40 14.80 -5.77
N SER A 197 8.10 13.86 -6.44
CA SER A 197 8.45 13.98 -7.85
C SER A 197 7.23 14.00 -8.76
N LEU A 198 6.24 13.13 -8.52
CA LEU A 198 5.00 13.09 -9.31
C LEU A 198 4.14 14.34 -9.10
N GLU A 199 4.10 14.89 -7.88
CA GLU A 199 3.41 16.15 -7.57
C GLU A 199 4.09 17.36 -8.21
N ALA A 200 5.42 17.40 -8.21
CA ALA A 200 6.19 18.45 -8.90
C ALA A 200 5.93 18.39 -10.41
N ASN A 201 6.02 17.20 -11.01
CA ASN A 201 5.72 16.98 -12.42
C ASN A 201 4.26 17.37 -12.76
N LEU A 202 3.30 17.06 -11.89
CA LEU A 202 1.89 17.48 -12.07
C LEU A 202 1.71 18.99 -12.02
N LYS A 203 2.44 19.67 -11.13
CA LYS A 203 2.41 21.12 -11.03
C LYS A 203 3.00 21.74 -12.29
N GLU A 204 4.09 21.19 -12.81
CA GLU A 204 4.71 21.62 -14.07
C GLU A 204 3.82 21.34 -15.30
N LEU A 205 3.00 20.28 -15.29
CA LEU A 205 1.99 19.99 -16.32
C LEU A 205 0.69 20.79 -16.18
N GLY A 206 0.53 21.53 -15.08
CA GLY A 206 -0.71 22.22 -14.72
C GLY A 206 -0.66 23.74 -14.71
N GLU A 207 0.53 24.31 -14.68
CA GLU A 207 0.84 25.72 -14.92
C GLU A 207 1.49 25.95 -16.28
#